data_AF-A0A3D5NSY8-F1
#
_entry.id   AF-A0A3D5NSY8-F1
#
_cell.length_a   1.000
_cell.length_b   1.000
_cell.length_c   1.000
_cell.angle_alpha   90.00
_cell.angle_beta   90.00
_cell.angle_gamma   90.00
#
_symmetry.space_group_name_H-M   'P 1'
#
loop_
_entity.id
_entity.type
_entity.pdbx_description
1 polymer ?
#
loop_
_entity_poly.entity_id
_entity_poly.type
_entity_poly.pdbx_seq_one_letter_code
_entity_poly.pdbx_strand_id
1 'polypeptide(L)'
;MKDTVYITGHRNPDSDSICAALAYAEYKNKTGSENYVPVRLGEINRETYFILAYFGVDAPQYIENVRLQVSDLNIDKIAPIASDI
;
A
#
# COMPACT_ATOMS: atom_id res chain seq x y z
N MET A 1 12.39 1.57 13.48
CA MET A 1 11.16 0.96 12.94
C MET A 1 11.37 0.75 11.47
N LYS A 2 10.86 -0.34 10.90
CA LYS A 2 10.81 -0.49 9.43
C LYS A 2 9.71 0.42 8.91
N ASP A 3 9.96 1.12 7.82
CA ASP A 3 8.91 1.89 7.17
C ASP A 3 7.95 0.92 6.49
N THR A 4 6.68 1.32 6.37
CA THR A 4 5.68 0.53 5.67
C THR A 4 5.58 1.00 4.22
N VAL A 5 5.84 0.09 3.30
CA VAL A 5 5.77 0.32 1.86
C VAL A 5 4.52 -0.40 1.33
N TYR A 6 3.53 0.37 0.91
CA TYR A 6 2.34 -0.18 0.28
C TYR A 6 2.63 -0.55 -1.18
N ILE A 7 2.29 -1.77 -1.58
CA ILE A 7 2.43 -2.28 -2.95
C ILE A 7 1.04 -2.44 -3.54
N THR A 8 0.82 -1.83 -4.70
CA THR A 8 -0.48 -1.82 -5.40
C THR A 8 -0.29 -1.95 -6.91
N GLY A 9 -1.32 -2.46 -7.58
CA GLY A 9 -1.52 -2.31 -9.02
C GLY A 9 -2.33 -1.05 -9.37
N HIS A 10 -3.05 -1.10 -10.49
CA HIS A 10 -3.84 0.03 -10.99
C HIS A 10 -5.19 0.22 -10.27
N ARG A 11 -5.86 1.34 -10.53
CA ARG A 11 -7.08 1.79 -9.82
C ARG A 11 -8.29 0.87 -10.00
N ASN A 12 -8.40 0.22 -11.17
CA ASN A 12 -9.50 -0.67 -11.52
C ASN A 12 -8.97 -2.10 -11.59
N PRO A 13 -8.57 -2.68 -10.44
CA PRO A 13 -7.66 -3.82 -10.40
C PRO A 13 -8.20 -5.01 -11.19
N ASP A 14 -7.35 -5.56 -12.03
CA ASP A 14 -7.52 -6.86 -12.67
C ASP A 14 -6.81 -7.95 -11.85
N SER A 15 -6.97 -9.19 -12.29
CA SER A 15 -6.38 -10.35 -11.62
C SER A 15 -4.86 -10.26 -11.57
N ASP A 16 -4.21 -9.71 -12.61
CA ASP A 16 -2.77 -9.49 -12.60
C ASP A 16 -2.36 -8.45 -11.54
N SER A 17 -3.04 -7.30 -11.47
CA SER A 17 -2.75 -6.26 -10.47
C SER A 17 -2.80 -6.78 -9.04
N ILE A 18 -3.80 -7.60 -8.71
CA ILE A 18 -3.98 -8.15 -7.36
C ILE A 18 -2.94 -9.23 -7.08
N CYS A 19 -2.77 -10.19 -8.00
CA CYS A 19 -1.82 -11.28 -7.83
C CYS A 19 -0.37 -10.79 -7.81
N ALA A 20 -0.01 -9.84 -8.67
CA ALA A 20 1.31 -9.23 -8.70
C ALA A 20 1.61 -8.45 -7.42
N ALA A 21 0.64 -7.68 -6.88
CA ALA A 21 0.81 -6.98 -5.62
C ALA A 21 1.08 -7.95 -4.45
N LEU A 22 0.28 -9.02 -4.35
CA LEU A 22 0.47 -10.08 -3.36
C LEU A 22 1.83 -10.77 -3.49
N ALA A 23 2.15 -11.26 -4.69
CA ALA A 23 3.40 -11.99 -4.94
C ALA A 23 4.63 -11.11 -4.70
N TYR A 24 4.57 -9.85 -5.13
CA TYR A 24 5.70 -8.93 -4.96
C TYR A 24 5.89 -8.49 -3.51
N ALA A 25 4.81 -8.27 -2.76
CA ALA A 25 4.90 -8.03 -1.33
C ALA A 25 5.51 -9.21 -0.58
N GLU A 26 5.07 -10.44 -0.89
CA GLU A 26 5.63 -11.65 -0.30
C GLU A 26 7.12 -11.82 -0.64
N TYR A 27 7.50 -11.61 -1.90
CA TYR A 27 8.90 -11.64 -2.32
C TYR A 27 9.74 -10.58 -1.57
N LYS A 28 9.24 -9.35 -1.46
CA LYS A 28 9.94 -8.25 -0.79
C LYS A 28 10.02 -8.44 0.72
N ASN A 29 9.00 -9.01 1.36
CA ASN A 29 9.07 -9.36 2.77
C ASN A 29 10.13 -10.44 3.06
N LYS A 30 10.42 -11.32 2.09
CA LYS A 30 11.47 -12.34 2.20
C LYS A 30 12.88 -11.83 1.87
N THR A 31 13.00 -10.78 1.07
CA THR A 31 14.29 -10.35 0.49
C THR A 31 14.71 -8.93 0.85
N GLY A 32 13.77 -8.09 1.29
CA GLY A 32 13.97 -6.67 1.58
C GLY A 32 14.10 -6.36 3.06
N SER A 33 14.36 -5.08 3.35
CA SER A 33 14.53 -4.55 4.70
C SER A 33 13.24 -3.99 5.31
N GLU A 34 12.31 -3.50 4.49
CA GLU A 34 11.10 -2.80 4.94
C GLU A 34 9.91 -3.74 5.21
N ASN A 35 8.81 -3.18 5.70
CA ASN A 35 7.53 -3.88 5.81
C ASN A 35 6.71 -3.64 4.53
N TYR A 36 6.50 -4.67 3.71
CA TYR A 36 5.80 -4.54 2.44
C TYR A 36 4.37 -5.05 2.54
N VAL A 37 3.39 -4.18 2.30
CA VAL A 37 1.97 -4.51 2.48
C VAL A 37 1.23 -4.43 1.14
N PRO A 38 0.64 -5.53 0.64
CA PRO A 38 -0.15 -5.50 -0.57
C PRO A 38 -1.50 -4.82 -0.30
N VAL A 39 -1.91 -3.91 -1.18
CA VAL A 39 -3.18 -3.19 -1.11
C VAL A 39 -3.85 -3.11 -2.48
N ARG A 40 -5.16 -2.87 -2.49
CA ARG A 40 -5.96 -2.66 -3.70
C ARG A 40 -6.60 -1.27 -3.71
N LEU A 41 -6.71 -0.67 -4.89
CA LEU A 41 -7.26 0.68 -5.11
C LEU A 41 -8.71 0.67 -5.62
N GLY A 42 -9.30 -0.51 -5.80
CA GLY A 42 -10.66 -0.69 -6.29
C GLY A 42 -11.24 -2.03 -5.88
N GLU A 43 -12.51 -2.23 -6.22
CA GLU A 43 -13.20 -3.49 -6.01
C GLU A 43 -12.63 -4.61 -6.89
N ILE A 44 -12.55 -5.81 -6.34
CA ILE A 44 -12.10 -6.99 -7.09
C ILE A 44 -13.22 -7.48 -8.01
N ASN A 45 -12.84 -7.93 -9.20
CA ASN A 45 -13.79 -8.53 -10.13
C ASN A 45 -14.05 -10.02 -9.75
N ARG A 46 -15.01 -10.66 -10.43
CA ARG A 46 -15.38 -12.07 -10.17
C ARG A 46 -14.26 -13.05 -10.49
N GLU A 47 -13.46 -12.79 -11.51
CA GLU A 47 -12.33 -13.64 -11.90
C GLU A 47 -11.27 -13.64 -10.79
N THR A 48 -10.88 -12.45 -10.33
CA THR A 48 -9.93 -12.28 -9.23
C THR A 48 -10.46 -12.92 -7.95
N TYR A 49 -11.72 -12.71 -7.60
CA TYR A 49 -12.34 -13.37 -6.46
C TYR A 49 -12.27 -14.89 -6.55
N PHE A 50 -12.57 -15.45 -7.73
CA PHE A 50 -12.49 -16.89 -7.96
C PHE A 50 -11.07 -17.42 -7.76
N ILE A 51 -10.06 -16.73 -8.31
CA ILE A 51 -8.65 -17.10 -8.14
C ILE A 51 -8.26 -17.10 -6.66
N LEU A 52 -8.56 -16.01 -5.94
CA LEU A 52 -8.23 -15.86 -4.53
C LEU A 52 -8.91 -16.95 -3.68
N ALA A 53 -10.20 -17.19 -3.90
CA ALA A 53 -10.96 -18.23 -3.20
C ALA A 53 -10.43 -19.64 -3.51
N TYR A 54 -10.05 -19.91 -4.76
CA TYR A 54 -9.49 -21.20 -5.18
C TYR A 54 -8.18 -21.53 -4.45
N PHE A 55 -7.33 -20.52 -4.24
CA PHE A 55 -6.06 -20.68 -3.51
C PHE A 55 -6.19 -20.44 -2.00
N GLY A 56 -7.37 -20.08 -1.48
CA GLY A 56 -7.57 -19.76 -0.06
C GLY A 56 -6.78 -18.53 0.41
N VAL A 57 -6.56 -17.56 -0.48
CA VAL A 57 -5.82 -16.33 -0.21
C VAL A 57 -6.78 -15.18 0.02
N ASP A 58 -6.58 -14.42 1.08
CA ASP A 58 -7.38 -13.23 1.35
C ASP A 58 -7.09 -12.10 0.35
N ALA A 59 -8.13 -11.34 0.00
CA ALA A 59 -7.97 -10.17 -0.85
C ALA A 59 -7.12 -9.09 -0.13
N PRO A 60 -6.25 -8.36 -0.85
CA PRO A 60 -5.51 -7.23 -0.28
C PRO A 60 -6.44 -6.19 0.34
N GLN A 61 -5.93 -5.48 1.35
CA GLN A 61 -6.67 -4.39 1.99
C GLN A 61 -7.03 -3.31 0.97
N TYR A 62 -8.29 -2.85 1.02
CA TYR A 62 -8.72 -1.70 0.23
C TYR A 62 -8.20 -0.40 0.83
N ILE A 63 -7.62 0.46 -0.01
CA ILE A 63 -7.34 1.84 0.32
C ILE A 63 -8.07 2.75 -0.67
N GLU A 64 -8.73 3.78 -0.15
CA GLU A 64 -9.59 4.65 -0.96
C GLU A 64 -8.78 5.55 -1.90
N ASN A 65 -7.65 6.08 -1.42
CA ASN A 65 -6.79 6.96 -2.19
C ASN A 65 -5.35 6.98 -1.64
N VAL A 66 -4.44 7.45 -2.49
CA VAL A 66 -3.02 7.69 -2.19
C VAL A 66 -2.66 9.16 -2.45
N ARG A 67 -3.58 10.07 -2.09
CA ARG A 67 -3.35 11.50 -2.29
C ARG A 67 -2.29 12.01 -1.31
N LEU A 68 -1.46 12.92 -1.79
CA LEU A 68 -0.49 13.62 -0.97
C LEU A 68 -1.19 14.39 0.15
N GLN A 69 -0.67 14.23 1.37
CA GLN A 69 -1.06 14.97 2.55
C GLN A 69 -0.05 16.08 2.84
N VAL A 70 -0.44 17.06 3.64
CA VAL A 70 0.48 18.14 4.07
C VAL A 70 1.68 17.57 4.82
N SER A 71 1.50 16.45 5.54
CA SER A 71 2.59 15.73 6.23
C SER A 71 3.64 15.14 5.30
N ASP A 72 3.32 14.92 4.02
CA ASP A 72 4.24 14.37 3.04
C ASP A 72 5.16 15.45 2.45
N LEU A 73 4.88 16.72 2.73
CA LEU A 73 5.72 17.83 2.32
C LEU A 73 6.97 17.90 3.19
N ASN A 74 8.11 18.16 2.56
CA ASN A 74 9.33 18.49 3.28
C ASN A 74 9.26 19.95 3.77
N ILE A 75 8.68 20.15 4.95
CA ILE A 75 8.49 21.48 5.56
C ILE A 75 9.70 21.83 6.42
N ASP A 76 10.18 23.07 6.28
CA ASP A 76 11.23 23.62 7.15
C ASP A 76 10.77 23.66 8.61
N LYS A 77 11.48 22.93 9.47
CA LYS A 77 11.24 22.95 10.92
C LYS A 77 11.91 24.18 11.51
N ILE A 78 11.16 25.28 11.64
CA ILE A 78 11.62 26.47 12.36
C ILE A 78 11.39 26.32 13.86
N ALA A 79 12.29 26.91 14.66
CA ALA A 79 12.09 26.98 16.10
C ALA A 79 10.84 27.83 16.41
N PRO A 80 9.99 27.41 17.36
CA PRO A 80 8.86 28.23 17.80
C PRO A 80 9.39 29.52 18.43
N ILE A 81 8.74 30.65 18.14
CA ILE A 81 9.04 31.92 18.79
C ILE A 81 8.45 31.86 20.20
N ALA A 82 9.32 31.86 21.21
CA ALA A 82 8.90 31.96 22.61
C ALA A 82 8.37 33.36 22.89
N SER A 83 7.37 33.46 23.77
CA SER A 83 6.72 34.70 24.22
C SER A 83 7.61 35.64 25.03
N ASP A 84 8.88 35.29 25.18
CA ASP A 84 9.83 35.89 26.11
C ASP A 84 10.58 37.07 25.45
N ILE A 85 10.12 37.49 24.25
CA ILE A 85 10.48 38.71 23.53
C ILE A 85 9.29 39.67 23.56
#